data_AF-A0ABD1N0K4-F1
#
_entry.id   AF-A0ABD1N0K4-F1
#
_cell.length_a   1.000
_cell.length_b   1.000
_cell.length_c   1.000
_cell.angle_alpha   90.00
_cell.angle_beta   90.00
_cell.angle_gamma   90.00
#
_symmetry.space_group_name_H-M   'P 1'
#
loop_
_entity.id
_entity.type
_entity.pdbx_description
1 polymer ?
#
loop_
_entity_poly.entity_id
_entity_poly.type
_entity_poly.pdbx_seq_one_letter_code
_entity_poly.pdbx_strand_id
1 'polypeptide(L)'
;MRMSRKAEPSGAASSERRNWSSIFKSLVQMVRSQQTQLQSFASQKKFLEERIRMQHEGWVSDVRFHKDQISQMHGALMFEEKKRSLEAAKADLALGFKHREAAVLKWILEHTEDELTDFKTWFELLSCKSSNGEDQETASKDTNLRKKGTTSRGSKSSWNAAEKENCSSEIKDELRRLRGEQEKLALEKYSEVSALLAEKKFVWNQYNIMESEYANKLKTKEAEVQNANEKIKALVSSMEQLQSKSYEKDSKISELESKMAEMEAETKRLNKEISGLSVELESLRKFRNSQVTPELNHCTESTQAPESGVVKNSRSRKNMSFKKETCTPDAPAPAKSSEKVTKSMKRKEAPVIPASRTPKLFSSSFKVPKLKSSAMV
;
A
#
# COMPACT_ATOMS: atom_id res chain seq x y z
N MET A 1 -13.56 112.10 -39.87
CA MET A 1 -12.86 111.71 -38.63
C MET A 1 -13.80 110.90 -37.74
N ARG A 2 -13.57 109.59 -37.60
CA ARG A 2 -14.11 108.78 -36.49
C ARG A 2 -13.01 107.82 -36.07
N MET A 3 -12.52 108.01 -34.86
CA MET A 3 -11.43 107.23 -34.26
C MET A 3 -11.93 105.81 -34.00
N SER A 4 -11.36 104.83 -34.70
CA SER A 4 -11.52 103.41 -34.37
C SER A 4 -10.82 103.13 -33.05
N ARG A 5 -11.59 102.92 -31.99
CA ARG A 5 -11.07 102.40 -30.71
C ARG A 5 -10.55 101.00 -30.95
N LYS A 6 -9.24 100.85 -30.77
CA LYS A 6 -8.52 99.58 -30.72
C LYS A 6 -9.02 98.82 -29.48
N ALA A 7 -9.71 97.70 -29.68
CA ALA A 7 -10.09 96.80 -28.59
C ALA A 7 -8.83 96.05 -28.12
N GLU A 8 -8.52 96.18 -26.83
CA GLU A 8 -7.49 95.36 -26.18
C GLU A 8 -7.91 93.88 -26.20
N PRO A 9 -6.97 92.94 -26.44
CA PRO A 9 -7.28 91.52 -26.44
C PRO A 9 -7.51 91.05 -25.00
N SER A 10 -8.70 90.51 -24.74
CA SER A 10 -9.16 90.05 -23.43
C SER A 10 -8.29 88.90 -22.88
N GLY A 11 -7.51 89.16 -21.83
CA GLY A 11 -6.80 88.13 -21.07
C GLY A 11 -7.71 87.10 -20.38
N ALA A 12 -9.02 87.35 -20.30
CA ALA A 12 -10.01 86.50 -19.63
C ALA A 12 -10.23 85.14 -20.33
N ALA A 13 -10.35 85.11 -21.66
CA ALA A 13 -10.57 83.87 -22.43
C ALA A 13 -9.37 82.91 -22.37
N SER A 14 -8.16 83.44 -22.17
CA SER A 14 -6.93 82.66 -21.96
C SER A 14 -6.89 81.99 -20.59
N SER A 15 -7.35 82.69 -19.54
CA SER A 15 -7.39 82.18 -18.16
C SER A 15 -8.40 81.04 -18.00
N GLU A 16 -9.59 81.19 -18.59
CA GLU A 16 -10.67 80.22 -18.50
C GLU A 16 -10.34 78.88 -19.17
N ARG A 17 -9.71 78.93 -20.36
CA ARG A 17 -9.18 77.72 -21.04
C ARG A 17 -8.13 77.00 -20.19
N ARG A 18 -7.31 77.75 -19.44
CA ARG A 18 -6.29 77.18 -18.53
C ARG A 18 -6.93 76.47 -17.34
N ASN A 19 -7.97 77.06 -16.75
CA ASN A 19 -8.72 76.48 -15.63
C ASN A 19 -9.44 75.18 -16.04
N TRP A 20 -10.11 75.16 -17.20
CA TRP A 20 -10.73 73.94 -17.71
C TRP A 20 -9.71 72.83 -17.99
N SER A 21 -8.51 73.19 -18.47
CA SER A 21 -7.43 72.22 -18.66
C SER A 21 -6.92 71.64 -17.33
N SER A 22 -6.85 72.43 -16.25
CA SER A 22 -6.46 71.91 -14.93
C SER A 22 -7.54 71.01 -14.35
N ILE A 23 -8.81 71.41 -14.43
CA ILE A 23 -9.97 70.61 -13.96
C ILE A 23 -10.01 69.26 -14.70
N PHE A 24 -9.89 69.28 -16.03
CA PHE A 24 -9.87 68.05 -16.83
C PHE A 24 -8.70 67.14 -16.45
N LYS A 25 -7.49 67.70 -16.25
CA LYS A 25 -6.33 66.92 -15.79
C LYS A 25 -6.56 66.29 -14.41
N SER A 26 -7.12 67.03 -13.47
CA SER A 26 -7.46 66.51 -12.14
C SER A 26 -8.50 65.39 -12.20
N LEU A 27 -9.53 65.52 -13.03
CA LEU A 27 -10.53 64.47 -13.28
C LEU A 27 -9.91 63.20 -13.88
N VAL A 28 -9.08 63.34 -14.91
CA VAL A 28 -8.36 62.20 -15.51
C VAL A 28 -7.45 61.52 -14.49
N GLN A 29 -6.75 62.28 -13.65
CA GLN A 29 -5.91 61.73 -12.59
C GLN A 29 -6.74 60.98 -11.55
N MET A 30 -7.89 61.50 -11.14
CA MET A 30 -8.81 60.84 -10.23
C MET A 30 -9.33 59.52 -10.80
N VAL A 31 -9.78 59.52 -12.06
CA VAL A 31 -10.25 58.29 -12.73
C VAL A 31 -9.13 57.25 -12.84
N ARG A 32 -7.90 57.67 -13.17
CA ARG A 32 -6.74 56.77 -13.18
C ARG A 32 -6.42 56.23 -11.80
N SER A 33 -6.51 57.04 -10.75
CA SER A 33 -6.31 56.60 -9.37
C SER A 33 -7.36 55.55 -8.97
N GLN A 34 -8.63 55.81 -9.27
CA GLN A 34 -9.72 54.86 -9.03
C GLN A 34 -9.54 53.55 -9.81
N GLN A 35 -9.11 53.62 -11.07
CA GLN A 35 -8.78 52.44 -11.89
C GLN A 35 -7.70 51.59 -11.21
N THR A 36 -6.63 52.21 -10.73
CA THR A 36 -5.52 51.52 -10.04
C THR A 36 -6.01 50.89 -8.73
N GLN A 37 -6.84 51.60 -7.96
CA GLN A 37 -7.45 51.06 -6.73
C GLN A 37 -8.35 49.85 -7.02
N LEU A 38 -9.17 49.90 -8.06
CA LEU A 38 -10.00 48.77 -8.47
C LEU A 38 -9.16 47.56 -8.87
N GLN A 39 -8.04 47.79 -9.58
CA GLN A 39 -7.11 46.71 -9.92
C GLN A 39 -6.40 46.11 -8.70
N SER A 40 -6.03 46.93 -7.71
CA SER A 40 -5.45 46.42 -6.47
C SER A 40 -6.46 45.58 -5.68
N PHE A 41 -7.72 46.05 -5.59
CA PHE A 41 -8.80 45.29 -4.94
C PHE A 41 -9.09 43.96 -5.64
N ALA A 42 -9.11 43.95 -6.98
CA ALA A 42 -9.29 42.72 -7.74
C ALA A 42 -8.16 41.71 -7.47
N SER A 43 -6.91 42.19 -7.42
CA SER A 43 -5.74 41.37 -7.11
C SER A 43 -5.80 40.80 -5.69
N GLN A 44 -6.20 41.62 -4.71
CA GLN A 44 -6.34 41.20 -3.31
C GLN A 44 -7.47 40.18 -3.14
N LYS A 45 -8.61 40.37 -3.81
CA LYS A 45 -9.72 39.40 -3.80
C LYS A 45 -9.26 38.05 -4.35
N LYS A 46 -8.53 38.06 -5.47
CA LYS A 46 -7.96 36.84 -6.05
C LYS A 46 -7.03 36.14 -5.06
N PHE A 47 -6.09 36.86 -4.45
CA PHE A 47 -5.20 36.30 -3.43
C PHE A 47 -5.96 35.65 -2.26
N LEU A 48 -7.02 36.31 -1.76
CA LEU A 48 -7.84 35.78 -0.68
C LEU A 48 -8.58 34.50 -1.10
N GLU A 49 -9.12 34.48 -2.30
CA GLU A 49 -9.79 33.31 -2.88
C GLU A 49 -8.83 32.12 -3.02
N GLU A 50 -7.61 32.36 -3.50
CA GLU A 50 -6.57 31.32 -3.59
C GLU A 50 -6.20 30.78 -2.21
N ARG A 51 -6.08 31.66 -1.20
CA ARG A 51 -5.79 31.24 0.18
C ARG A 51 -6.90 30.39 0.79
N ILE A 52 -8.16 30.80 0.63
CA ILE A 52 -9.31 30.03 1.13
C ILE A 52 -9.36 28.66 0.46
N ARG A 53 -9.14 28.61 -0.86
CA ARG A 53 -9.11 27.35 -1.61
C ARG A 53 -8.02 26.41 -1.11
N MET A 54 -6.79 26.91 -0.93
CA MET A 54 -5.68 26.09 -0.40
C MET A 54 -5.97 25.55 1.00
N GLN A 55 -6.57 26.37 1.88
CA GLN A 55 -6.96 25.92 3.22
C GLN A 55 -8.03 24.83 3.15
N HIS A 56 -9.06 25.01 2.34
CA HIS A 56 -10.11 24.02 2.14
C HIS A 56 -9.56 22.70 1.58
N GLU A 57 -8.70 22.75 0.57
CA GLU A 57 -8.04 21.57 0.00
C GLU A 57 -7.18 20.82 1.02
N GLY A 58 -6.46 21.56 1.88
CA GLY A 58 -5.73 21.00 3.01
C GLY A 58 -6.66 20.26 3.97
N TRP A 59 -7.73 20.92 4.42
CA TRP A 59 -8.71 20.33 5.35
C TRP A 59 -9.38 19.08 4.76
N VAL A 60 -9.78 19.10 3.50
CA VAL A 60 -10.35 17.92 2.82
C VAL A 60 -9.36 16.77 2.76
N SER A 61 -8.07 17.07 2.58
CA SER A 61 -7.02 16.06 2.55
C SER A 61 -6.78 15.45 3.94
N ASP A 62 -6.74 16.26 4.99
CA ASP A 62 -6.61 15.80 6.38
C ASP A 62 -7.80 14.93 6.80
N VAL A 63 -9.03 15.35 6.46
CA VAL A 63 -10.24 14.56 6.74
C VAL A 63 -10.19 13.20 6.05
N ARG A 64 -9.77 13.16 4.78
CA ARG A 64 -9.59 11.88 4.06
C ARG A 64 -8.53 11.01 4.72
N PHE A 65 -7.38 11.59 5.06
CA PHE A 65 -6.30 10.87 5.72
C PHE A 65 -6.74 10.24 7.04
N HIS A 66 -7.40 10.99 7.92
CA HIS A 66 -7.90 10.46 9.18
C HIS A 66 -8.98 9.39 8.99
N LYS A 67 -9.87 9.58 8.01
CA LYS A 67 -10.89 8.57 7.68
C LYS A 67 -10.26 7.25 7.23
N ASP A 68 -9.22 7.33 6.40
CA ASP A 68 -8.48 6.16 5.92
C ASP A 68 -7.73 5.47 7.07
N GLN A 69 -7.09 6.25 7.95
CA GLN A 69 -6.43 5.75 9.16
C GLN A 69 -7.41 5.01 10.10
N ILE A 70 -8.58 5.61 10.37
CA ILE A 70 -9.62 4.99 11.19
C ILE A 70 -10.10 3.69 10.55
N SER A 71 -10.30 3.68 9.23
CA SER A 71 -10.74 2.49 8.49
C SER A 71 -9.70 1.36 8.57
N GLN A 72 -8.41 1.70 8.48
CA GLN A 72 -7.32 0.74 8.65
C GLN A 72 -7.27 0.17 10.07
N MET A 73 -7.35 1.02 11.10
CA MET A 73 -7.36 0.59 12.50
C MET A 73 -8.55 -0.30 12.81
N HIS A 74 -9.74 0.04 12.29
CA HIS A 74 -10.94 -0.76 12.44
C HIS A 74 -10.75 -2.15 11.80
N GLY A 75 -10.19 -2.22 10.60
CA GLY A 75 -9.87 -3.49 9.94
C GLY A 75 -8.92 -4.37 10.76
N ALA A 76 -7.86 -3.77 11.33
CA ALA A 76 -6.91 -4.48 12.18
C ALA A 76 -7.55 -5.02 13.47
N LEU A 77 -8.41 -4.22 14.12
CA LEU A 77 -9.14 -4.63 15.32
C LEU A 77 -10.08 -5.82 15.04
N MET A 78 -10.85 -5.75 13.96
CA MET A 78 -11.74 -6.85 13.54
C MET A 78 -10.97 -8.13 13.26
N PHE A 79 -9.79 -8.03 12.63
CA PHE A 79 -8.93 -9.18 12.37
C PHE A 79 -8.45 -9.83 13.66
N GLU A 80 -7.91 -9.05 14.61
CA GLU A 80 -7.44 -9.59 15.90
C GLU A 80 -8.59 -10.16 16.76
N GLU A 81 -9.79 -9.56 16.70
CA GLU A 81 -10.97 -10.13 17.34
C GLU A 81 -11.32 -11.51 16.76
N LYS A 82 -11.41 -11.62 15.43
CA LYS A 82 -11.69 -12.91 14.77
C LYS A 82 -10.64 -13.95 15.07
N LYS A 83 -9.37 -13.56 15.09
CA LYS A 83 -8.25 -14.43 15.47
C LYS A 83 -8.38 -14.93 16.91
N ARG A 84 -8.73 -14.05 17.86
CA ARG A 84 -8.97 -14.44 19.26
C ARG A 84 -10.14 -15.42 19.38
N SER A 85 -11.24 -15.16 18.67
CA SER A 85 -12.40 -16.07 18.66
C SER A 85 -12.08 -17.43 18.05
N LEU A 86 -11.23 -17.47 17.02
CA LEU A 86 -10.76 -18.73 16.42
C LEU A 86 -9.92 -19.54 17.42
N GLU A 87 -8.97 -18.91 18.11
CA GLU A 87 -8.16 -19.60 19.12
C GLU A 87 -9.01 -20.08 20.30
N ALA A 88 -10.01 -19.32 20.73
CA ALA A 88 -10.96 -19.75 21.75
C ALA A 88 -11.76 -20.99 21.30
N ALA A 89 -12.33 -20.97 20.09
CA ALA A 89 -13.07 -22.10 19.55
C ALA A 89 -12.20 -23.37 19.38
N LYS A 90 -10.92 -23.19 19.04
CA LYS A 90 -9.94 -24.27 18.96
C LYS A 90 -9.65 -24.87 20.34
N ALA A 91 -9.51 -24.03 21.37
CA ALA A 91 -9.33 -24.48 22.75
C ALA A 91 -10.56 -25.24 23.26
N ASP A 92 -11.77 -24.73 23.00
CA ASP A 92 -13.03 -25.39 23.37
C ASP A 92 -13.16 -26.77 22.72
N LEU A 93 -12.81 -26.87 21.43
CA LEU A 93 -12.81 -28.15 20.70
C LEU A 93 -11.82 -29.14 21.32
N ALA A 94 -10.59 -28.70 21.62
CA ALA A 94 -9.58 -29.55 22.24
C ALA A 94 -10.01 -30.04 23.63
N LEU A 95 -10.62 -29.16 24.44
CA LEU A 95 -11.19 -29.50 25.73
C LEU A 95 -12.35 -30.50 25.59
N GLY A 96 -13.22 -30.32 24.59
CA GLY A 96 -14.29 -31.25 24.26
C GLY A 96 -13.77 -32.65 23.91
N PHE A 97 -12.70 -32.75 23.11
CA PHE A 97 -12.04 -34.04 22.84
C PHE A 97 -11.50 -34.69 24.11
N LYS A 98 -10.87 -33.91 25.00
CA LYS A 98 -10.32 -34.42 26.26
C LYS A 98 -11.41 -34.89 27.22
N HIS A 99 -12.53 -34.19 27.31
CA HIS A 99 -13.67 -34.64 28.11
C HIS A 99 -14.27 -35.95 27.58
N ARG A 100 -14.40 -36.10 26.25
CA ARG A 100 -14.89 -37.34 25.65
C ARG A 100 -13.92 -38.50 25.89
N GLU A 101 -12.62 -38.28 25.72
CA GLU A 101 -11.57 -39.27 26.01
C GLU A 101 -11.65 -39.73 27.48
N ALA A 102 -11.73 -38.79 28.42
CA ALA A 102 -11.87 -39.11 29.84
C ALA A 102 -13.15 -39.90 30.15
N ALA A 103 -14.28 -39.56 29.51
CA ALA A 103 -15.53 -40.28 29.69
C ALA A 103 -15.45 -41.74 29.20
N VAL A 104 -14.80 -41.97 28.05
CA VAL A 104 -14.58 -43.33 27.52
C VAL A 104 -13.68 -44.13 28.45
N LEU A 105 -12.57 -43.56 28.90
CA LEU A 105 -11.65 -44.24 29.83
C LEU A 105 -12.33 -44.57 31.15
N LYS A 106 -13.15 -43.65 31.68
CA LYS A 106 -13.96 -43.89 32.87
C LYS A 106 -14.93 -45.05 32.67
N TRP A 107 -15.65 -45.08 31.55
CA TRP A 107 -16.59 -46.16 31.24
C TRP A 107 -15.90 -47.52 31.12
N ILE A 108 -14.72 -47.58 30.47
CA ILE A 108 -13.91 -48.79 30.39
C ILE A 108 -13.52 -49.26 31.80
N LEU A 109 -13.06 -48.34 32.65
CA LEU A 109 -12.62 -48.68 34.01
C LEU A 109 -13.77 -49.22 34.86
N GLU A 110 -14.92 -48.55 34.86
CA GLU A 110 -16.14 -49.00 35.55
C GLU A 110 -16.55 -50.40 35.07
N HIS A 111 -16.56 -50.64 33.76
CA HIS A 111 -16.87 -51.95 33.21
C HIS A 111 -15.89 -53.05 33.63
N THR A 112 -14.59 -52.76 33.62
CA THR A 112 -13.57 -53.74 34.06
C THR A 112 -13.63 -54.03 35.57
N GLU A 113 -14.07 -53.07 36.39
CA GLU A 113 -14.27 -53.28 37.83
C GLU A 113 -15.48 -54.19 38.10
N ASP A 114 -16.57 -54.02 37.34
CA ASP A 114 -17.73 -54.91 37.37
C ASP A 114 -17.33 -56.34 36.96
N GLU A 115 -16.63 -56.50 35.84
CA GLU A 115 -16.11 -57.80 35.40
C GLU A 115 -15.18 -58.45 36.44
N LEU A 116 -14.27 -57.67 37.04
CA LEU A 116 -13.38 -58.15 38.09
C LEU A 116 -14.14 -58.62 39.33
N THR A 117 -15.21 -57.91 39.69
CA THR A 117 -16.08 -58.28 40.80
C THR A 117 -16.80 -59.60 40.50
N ASP A 118 -17.36 -59.75 39.30
CA ASP A 118 -17.94 -61.01 38.85
C ASP A 118 -16.91 -62.15 38.93
N PHE A 119 -15.69 -61.97 38.40
CA PHE A 119 -14.65 -62.98 38.47
C PHE A 119 -14.28 -63.37 39.91
N LYS A 120 -14.20 -62.40 40.84
CA LYS A 120 -13.95 -62.69 42.26
C LYS A 120 -15.06 -63.57 42.84
N THR A 121 -16.33 -63.24 42.59
CA THR A 121 -17.46 -64.05 43.11
C THR A 121 -17.45 -65.47 42.53
N TRP A 122 -17.11 -65.63 41.26
CA TRP A 122 -16.95 -66.94 40.62
C TRP A 122 -15.81 -67.74 41.26
N PHE A 123 -14.68 -67.10 41.58
CA PHE A 123 -13.55 -67.76 42.22
C PHE A 123 -13.84 -68.16 43.67
N GLU A 124 -14.55 -67.32 44.43
CA GLU A 124 -15.05 -67.64 45.77
C GLU A 124 -16.01 -68.84 45.73
N LEU A 125 -16.95 -68.86 44.78
CA LEU A 125 -17.87 -69.98 44.58
C LEU A 125 -17.14 -71.30 44.27
N LEU A 126 -16.10 -71.25 43.43
CA LEU A 126 -15.27 -72.42 43.11
C LEU A 126 -14.45 -72.89 44.33
N SER A 127 -13.93 -71.94 45.12
CA SER A 127 -13.18 -72.25 46.35
C SER A 127 -14.08 -72.90 47.42
N CYS A 128 -15.31 -72.43 47.60
CA CYS A 128 -16.29 -73.06 48.49
C CYS A 128 -16.68 -74.48 48.04
N LYS A 129 -16.81 -74.71 46.73
CA LYS A 129 -17.08 -76.06 46.18
C LYS A 129 -15.90 -77.03 46.39
N SER A 130 -14.67 -76.52 46.36
CA SER A 130 -13.45 -77.29 46.63
C SER A 130 -13.28 -77.65 48.11
N SER A 131 -13.79 -76.84 49.03
CA SER A 131 -13.66 -77.07 50.49
C SER A 131 -14.71 -78.04 51.06
N ASN A 132 -15.78 -78.36 50.32
CA ASN A 132 -16.82 -79.30 50.74
C ASN A 132 -16.57 -80.75 50.27
N GLY A 133 -15.31 -81.09 49.96
CA GLY A 133 -14.90 -82.37 49.39
C GLY A 133 -14.17 -83.32 50.35
N GLU A 134 -14.22 -83.09 51.66
CA GLU A 134 -13.64 -84.01 52.65
C GLU A 134 -14.66 -84.30 53.77
N ASP A 135 -14.69 -85.58 54.17
CA ASP A 135 -15.49 -86.20 55.24
C ASP A 135 -16.86 -86.81 54.88
N GLN A 136 -16.84 -88.01 54.27
CA GLN A 136 -17.56 -89.15 54.85
C GLN A 136 -17.04 -90.52 54.37
N GLU A 137 -16.05 -91.00 55.11
CA GLU A 137 -15.67 -92.41 55.23
C GLU A 137 -16.65 -93.10 56.19
N THR A 138 -17.40 -94.13 55.75
CA THR A 138 -17.80 -95.22 56.66
C THR A 138 -17.92 -96.54 55.90
N ALA A 139 -16.95 -97.41 56.20
CA ALA A 139 -16.97 -98.83 55.95
C ALA A 139 -18.17 -99.53 56.62
N SER A 140 -18.74 -100.54 55.96
CA SER A 140 -19.33 -101.67 56.67
C SER A 140 -19.24 -102.94 55.81
N LYS A 141 -18.74 -103.99 56.45
CA LYS A 141 -18.20 -105.22 55.89
C LYS A 141 -19.06 -106.40 56.35
N ASP A 142 -19.23 -107.35 55.44
CA ASP A 142 -19.67 -108.74 55.61
C ASP A 142 -21.12 -109.06 56.03
N THR A 143 -21.82 -109.78 55.15
CA THR A 143 -22.15 -111.19 55.45
C THR A 143 -22.48 -111.98 54.18
N ASN A 144 -21.80 -113.12 54.07
CA ASN A 144 -21.95 -114.19 53.08
C ASN A 144 -23.38 -114.73 53.00
N LEU A 145 -23.84 -115.08 51.79
CA LEU A 145 -24.42 -116.41 51.51
C LEU A 145 -24.38 -116.71 49.99
N ARG A 146 -23.76 -117.85 49.67
CA ARG A 146 -23.59 -118.45 48.34
C ARG A 146 -24.92 -118.74 47.66
N LYS A 147 -25.03 -118.42 46.35
CA LYS A 147 -25.52 -119.36 45.32
C LYS A 147 -25.23 -118.88 43.89
N LYS A 148 -24.18 -119.48 43.32
CA LYS A 148 -24.08 -120.09 41.97
C LYS A 148 -24.74 -119.33 40.79
N GLY A 149 -23.86 -118.84 39.89
CA GLY A 149 -24.11 -118.86 38.45
C GLY A 149 -23.82 -117.55 37.72
N THR A 150 -23.01 -117.68 36.65
CA THR A 150 -23.07 -116.87 35.41
C THR A 150 -22.11 -115.67 35.30
N THR A 151 -20.93 -115.99 34.78
CA THR A 151 -20.19 -115.35 33.67
C THR A 151 -20.41 -113.86 33.31
N SER A 152 -19.28 -113.12 33.32
CA SER A 152 -18.99 -111.85 32.60
C SER A 152 -19.75 -110.62 33.10
N ARG A 153 -19.21 -109.40 33.10
CA ARG A 153 -18.37 -108.75 32.10
C ARG A 153 -17.94 -107.41 32.70
N GLY A 154 -16.68 -107.03 32.51
CA GLY A 154 -16.22 -105.68 32.84
C GLY A 154 -17.08 -104.63 32.14
N SER A 155 -17.41 -103.56 32.86
CA SER A 155 -18.04 -102.35 32.34
C SER A 155 -17.14 -101.67 31.32
N LYS A 156 -17.09 -102.23 30.11
CA LYS A 156 -16.92 -101.47 28.88
C LYS A 156 -18.21 -100.70 28.72
N SER A 157 -18.15 -99.37 28.84
CA SER A 157 -19.19 -98.48 28.35
C SER A 157 -19.42 -98.81 26.87
N SER A 158 -20.51 -99.53 26.61
CA SER A 158 -21.01 -99.85 25.29
C SER A 158 -21.60 -98.58 24.69
N TRP A 159 -20.74 -97.74 24.12
CA TRP A 159 -21.20 -96.78 23.13
C TRP A 159 -21.71 -97.59 21.95
N ASN A 160 -23.00 -97.47 21.64
CA ASN A 160 -23.56 -98.06 20.43
C ASN A 160 -22.88 -97.39 19.23
N ALA A 161 -22.42 -98.15 18.24
CA ALA A 161 -21.74 -97.60 17.06
C ALA A 161 -22.57 -96.50 16.35
N ALA A 162 -23.90 -96.59 16.45
CA ALA A 162 -24.86 -95.62 15.93
C ALA A 162 -24.81 -94.24 16.63
N GLU A 163 -24.51 -94.16 17.93
CA GLU A 163 -24.44 -92.88 18.67
C GLU A 163 -23.12 -92.14 18.39
N LYS A 164 -22.03 -92.88 18.18
CA LYS A 164 -20.73 -92.32 17.81
C LYS A 164 -20.71 -91.80 16.37
N GLU A 165 -21.46 -92.43 15.48
CA GLU A 165 -21.63 -92.00 14.09
C GLU A 165 -22.52 -90.75 14.00
N ASN A 166 -23.62 -90.69 14.77
CA ASN A 166 -24.49 -89.51 14.86
C ASN A 166 -23.76 -88.27 15.41
N CYS A 167 -22.98 -88.42 16.49
CA CYS A 167 -22.21 -87.31 17.06
C CYS A 167 -21.09 -86.83 16.11
N SER A 168 -20.49 -87.75 15.33
CA SER A 168 -19.51 -87.43 14.29
C SER A 168 -20.13 -86.65 13.12
N SER A 169 -21.36 -86.98 12.71
CA SER A 169 -22.07 -86.25 11.65
C SER A 169 -22.46 -84.84 12.08
N GLU A 170 -22.93 -84.66 13.31
CA GLU A 170 -23.38 -83.36 13.82
C GLU A 170 -22.21 -82.37 13.95
N ILE A 171 -21.07 -82.81 14.53
CA ILE A 171 -19.84 -82.02 14.59
C ILE A 171 -19.34 -81.63 13.19
N LYS A 172 -19.46 -82.55 12.21
CA LYS A 172 -19.03 -82.30 10.83
C LYS A 172 -19.91 -81.24 10.13
N ASP A 173 -21.19 -81.21 10.44
CA ASP A 173 -22.11 -80.21 9.90
C ASP A 173 -21.93 -78.86 10.58
N GLU A 174 -21.64 -78.82 11.89
CA GLU A 174 -21.24 -77.58 12.59
C GLU A 174 -19.93 -76.99 12.05
N LEU A 175 -18.93 -77.83 11.78
CA LEU A 175 -17.68 -77.39 11.14
C LEU A 175 -17.92 -76.82 9.73
N ARG A 176 -18.91 -77.38 8.99
CA ARG A 176 -19.29 -76.87 7.68
C ARG A 176 -20.01 -75.51 7.80
N ARG A 177 -20.88 -75.36 8.79
CA ARG A 177 -21.58 -74.09 9.10
C ARG A 177 -20.60 -72.99 9.51
N LEU A 178 -19.72 -73.28 10.48
CA LEU A 178 -18.68 -72.35 10.94
C LEU A 178 -17.74 -71.93 9.81
N ARG A 179 -17.34 -72.86 8.93
CA ARG A 179 -16.54 -72.52 7.74
C ARG A 179 -17.29 -71.58 6.80
N GLY A 180 -18.56 -71.84 6.51
CA GLY A 180 -19.38 -70.96 5.66
C GLY A 180 -19.57 -69.57 6.26
N GLU A 181 -19.77 -69.48 7.58
CA GLU A 181 -19.82 -68.21 8.30
C GLU A 181 -18.48 -67.47 8.25
N GLN A 182 -17.36 -68.19 8.41
CA GLN A 182 -16.01 -67.62 8.32
C GLN A 182 -15.72 -67.07 6.90
N GLU A 183 -16.09 -67.81 5.86
CA GLU A 183 -15.94 -67.37 4.46
C GLU A 183 -16.83 -66.15 4.17
N LYS A 184 -18.08 -66.15 4.64
CA LYS A 184 -18.99 -65.01 4.52
C LYS A 184 -18.42 -63.76 5.21
N LEU A 185 -17.96 -63.91 6.45
CA LEU A 185 -17.35 -62.84 7.22
C LEU A 185 -16.09 -62.30 6.51
N ALA A 186 -15.26 -63.18 5.96
CA ALA A 186 -14.06 -62.80 5.21
C ALA A 186 -14.40 -61.97 3.96
N LEU A 187 -15.44 -62.35 3.21
CA LEU A 187 -15.91 -61.59 2.05
C LEU A 187 -16.46 -60.22 2.43
N GLU A 188 -17.25 -60.14 3.50
CA GLU A 188 -17.78 -58.89 4.02
C GLU A 188 -16.64 -57.96 4.45
N LYS A 189 -15.68 -58.46 5.23
CA LYS A 189 -14.50 -57.68 5.64
C LYS A 189 -13.63 -57.26 4.47
N TYR A 190 -13.45 -58.11 3.47
CA TYR A 190 -12.71 -57.74 2.26
C TYR A 190 -13.40 -56.59 1.51
N SER A 191 -14.73 -56.64 1.40
CA SER A 191 -15.51 -55.57 0.76
C SER A 191 -15.44 -54.24 1.54
N GLU A 192 -15.49 -54.30 2.88
CA GLU A 192 -15.33 -53.15 3.77
C GLU A 192 -13.94 -52.52 3.61
N VAL A 193 -12.88 -53.34 3.64
CA VAL A 193 -11.50 -52.87 3.43
C VAL A 193 -11.34 -52.24 2.04
N SER A 194 -11.93 -52.82 1.00
CA SER A 194 -11.90 -52.27 -0.35
C SER A 194 -12.60 -50.90 -0.44
N ALA A 195 -13.77 -50.76 0.19
CA ALA A 195 -14.50 -49.50 0.26
C ALA A 195 -13.71 -48.41 1.00
N LEU A 196 -13.14 -48.74 2.17
CA LEU A 196 -12.30 -47.82 2.94
C LEU A 196 -11.05 -47.38 2.17
N LEU A 197 -10.46 -48.28 1.37
CA LEU A 197 -9.30 -47.96 0.55
C LEU A 197 -9.67 -47.01 -0.59
N ALA A 198 -10.85 -47.16 -1.18
CA ALA A 198 -11.39 -46.22 -2.16
C ALA A 198 -11.68 -44.85 -1.55
N GLU A 199 -12.29 -44.80 -0.36
CA GLU A 199 -12.54 -43.56 0.37
C GLU A 199 -11.24 -42.85 0.75
N LYS A 200 -10.25 -43.58 1.27
CA LYS A 200 -8.90 -43.05 1.54
C LYS A 200 -8.29 -42.39 0.31
N LYS A 201 -8.38 -43.03 -0.85
CA LYS A 201 -7.89 -42.46 -2.12
C LYS A 201 -8.64 -41.18 -2.50
N PHE A 202 -9.96 -41.17 -2.33
CA PHE A 202 -10.77 -39.99 -2.61
C PHE A 202 -10.41 -38.81 -1.69
N VAL A 203 -10.36 -39.03 -0.37
CA VAL A 203 -10.00 -38.00 0.62
C VAL A 203 -8.59 -37.48 0.37
N TRP A 204 -7.63 -38.36 0.09
CA TRP A 204 -6.26 -37.97 -0.26
C TRP A 204 -6.20 -37.10 -1.52
N ASN A 205 -6.97 -37.45 -2.54
CA ASN A 205 -7.05 -36.65 -3.75
C ASN A 205 -7.64 -35.25 -3.48
N GLN A 206 -8.71 -35.17 -2.67
CA GLN A 206 -9.29 -33.87 -2.27
C GLN A 206 -8.30 -33.03 -1.46
N TYR A 207 -7.59 -33.66 -0.53
CA TYR A 207 -6.55 -33.01 0.24
C TYR A 207 -5.47 -32.41 -0.67
N ASN A 208 -4.97 -33.17 -1.65
CA ASN A 208 -3.94 -32.68 -2.57
C ASN A 208 -4.41 -31.50 -3.42
N ILE A 209 -5.66 -31.52 -3.90
CA ILE A 209 -6.25 -30.40 -4.64
C ILE A 209 -6.26 -29.16 -3.75
N MET A 210 -6.81 -29.28 -2.54
CA MET A 210 -6.91 -28.19 -1.58
C MET A 210 -5.53 -27.63 -1.20
N GLU A 211 -4.56 -28.51 -0.90
CA GLU A 211 -3.18 -28.14 -0.60
C GLU A 211 -2.55 -27.36 -1.76
N SER A 212 -2.76 -27.82 -3.00
CA SER A 212 -2.24 -27.14 -4.19
C SER A 212 -2.87 -25.75 -4.39
N GLU A 213 -4.17 -25.59 -4.12
CA GLU A 213 -4.85 -24.31 -4.20
C GLU A 213 -4.33 -23.32 -3.15
N TYR A 214 -4.15 -23.78 -1.91
CA TYR A 214 -3.59 -22.93 -0.85
C TYR A 214 -2.14 -22.55 -1.11
N ALA A 215 -1.31 -23.49 -1.58
CA ALA A 215 0.05 -23.20 -1.97
C ALA A 215 0.11 -22.15 -3.10
N ASN A 216 -0.79 -22.24 -4.09
CA ASN A 216 -0.88 -21.26 -5.16
C ASN A 216 -1.33 -19.88 -4.65
N LYS A 217 -2.38 -19.83 -3.81
CA LYS A 217 -2.84 -18.58 -3.18
C LYS A 217 -1.74 -17.93 -2.35
N LEU A 218 -0.96 -18.72 -1.60
CA LEU A 218 0.16 -18.24 -0.80
C LEU A 218 1.24 -17.61 -1.69
N LYS A 219 1.65 -18.29 -2.77
CA LYS A 219 2.62 -17.77 -3.73
C LYS A 219 2.15 -16.47 -4.40
N THR A 220 0.87 -16.37 -4.76
CA THR A 220 0.31 -15.13 -5.31
C THR A 220 0.38 -13.99 -4.30
N LYS A 221 0.02 -14.24 -3.04
CA LYS A 221 0.09 -13.24 -1.97
C LYS A 221 1.52 -12.80 -1.69
N GLU A 222 2.46 -13.73 -1.69
CA GLU A 222 3.89 -13.43 -1.54
C GLU A 222 4.40 -12.53 -2.67
N ALA A 223 4.04 -12.82 -3.93
CA ALA A 223 4.39 -11.98 -5.07
C ALA A 223 3.76 -10.57 -5.00
N GLU A 224 2.50 -10.46 -4.55
CA GLU A 224 1.84 -9.17 -4.32
C GLU A 224 2.57 -8.33 -3.26
N VAL A 225 2.96 -8.96 -2.15
CA VAL A 225 3.72 -8.30 -1.07
C VAL A 225 5.09 -7.85 -1.56
N GLN A 226 5.81 -8.70 -2.29
CA GLN A 226 7.12 -8.36 -2.87
C GLN A 226 7.02 -7.13 -3.79
N ASN A 227 6.04 -7.11 -4.69
CA ASN A 227 5.79 -5.98 -5.59
C ASN A 227 5.40 -4.69 -4.84
N ALA A 228 4.58 -4.80 -3.79
CA ALA A 228 4.26 -3.66 -2.94
C ALA A 228 5.50 -3.10 -2.23
N ASN A 229 6.38 -3.98 -1.75
CA ASN A 229 7.61 -3.61 -1.07
C ASN A 229 8.60 -2.91 -2.03
N GLU A 230 8.70 -3.38 -3.28
CA GLU A 230 9.48 -2.71 -4.33
C GLU A 230 8.96 -1.30 -4.62
N LYS A 231 7.64 -1.12 -4.69
CA LYS A 231 7.02 0.21 -4.88
C LYS A 231 7.28 1.14 -3.69
N ILE A 232 7.19 0.64 -2.46
CA ILE A 232 7.53 1.40 -1.26
C ILE A 232 8.99 1.84 -1.31
N LYS A 233 9.91 0.94 -1.66
CA LYS A 233 11.33 1.26 -1.80
C LYS A 233 11.57 2.36 -2.84
N ALA A 234 10.91 2.28 -4.00
CA ALA A 234 11.00 3.31 -5.04
C ALA A 234 10.47 4.68 -4.57
N LEU A 235 9.33 4.69 -3.85
CA LEU A 235 8.77 5.91 -3.27
C LEU A 235 9.70 6.53 -2.23
N VAL A 236 10.27 5.72 -1.33
CA VAL A 236 11.23 6.19 -0.32
C VAL A 236 12.44 6.82 -0.98
N SER A 237 13.06 6.17 -1.97
CA SER A 237 14.20 6.75 -2.69
C SER A 237 13.83 8.06 -3.41
N SER A 238 12.63 8.16 -4.00
CA SER A 238 12.17 9.41 -4.60
C SER A 238 11.96 10.51 -3.55
N MET A 239 11.48 10.18 -2.36
CA MET A 239 11.27 11.12 -1.26
C MET A 239 12.61 11.64 -0.73
N GLU A 240 13.59 10.77 -0.51
CA GLU A 240 14.96 11.14 -0.10
C GLU A 240 15.63 12.07 -1.11
N GLN A 241 15.47 11.81 -2.42
CA GLN A 241 15.97 12.69 -3.47
C GLN A 241 15.31 14.07 -3.46
N LEU A 242 13.98 14.12 -3.30
CA LEU A 242 13.24 15.39 -3.20
C LEU A 242 13.66 16.19 -1.97
N GLN A 243 13.83 15.52 -0.83
CA GLN A 243 14.29 16.15 0.40
C GLN A 243 15.70 16.72 0.24
N SER A 244 16.63 15.96 -0.35
CA SER A 244 17.99 16.42 -0.64
C SER A 244 17.99 17.65 -1.55
N LYS A 245 17.17 17.66 -2.59
CA LYS A 245 17.02 18.79 -3.51
C LYS A 245 16.36 20.00 -2.83
N SER A 246 15.49 19.79 -1.84
CA SER A 246 14.93 20.88 -1.03
C SER A 246 16.03 21.55 -0.21
N TYR A 247 16.84 20.76 0.52
CA TYR A 247 17.96 21.31 1.30
C TYR A 247 18.96 22.09 0.43
N GLU A 248 19.26 21.61 -0.78
CA GLU A 248 20.12 22.34 -1.72
C GLU A 248 19.52 23.70 -2.12
N LYS A 249 18.20 23.76 -2.34
CA LYS A 249 17.51 25.03 -2.65
C LYS A 249 17.50 25.96 -1.45
N ASP A 250 17.21 25.46 -0.26
CA ASP A 250 17.18 26.26 0.97
C ASP A 250 18.57 26.86 1.28
N SER A 251 19.63 26.09 1.03
CA SER A 251 21.01 26.59 1.11
C SER A 251 21.28 27.72 0.12
N LYS A 252 20.81 27.60 -1.13
CA LYS A 252 20.96 28.66 -2.14
C LYS A 252 20.13 29.89 -1.84
N ILE A 253 18.93 29.72 -1.30
CA ILE A 253 18.08 30.83 -0.83
C ILE A 253 18.83 31.60 0.26
N SER A 254 19.37 30.91 1.25
CA SER A 254 20.15 31.53 2.33
C SER A 254 21.38 32.30 1.80
N GLU A 255 22.08 31.74 0.81
CA GLU A 255 23.20 32.41 0.15
C GLU A 255 22.77 33.69 -0.60
N LEU A 256 21.65 33.64 -1.32
CA LEU A 256 21.10 34.79 -2.04
C LEU A 256 20.58 35.87 -1.10
N GLU A 257 19.93 35.49 0.00
CA GLU A 257 19.48 36.41 1.05
C GLU A 257 20.67 37.16 1.68
N SER A 258 21.76 36.45 1.96
CA SER A 258 23.00 37.06 2.47
C SER A 258 23.58 38.09 1.48
N LYS A 259 23.70 37.73 0.19
CA LYS A 259 24.16 38.65 -0.86
C LYS A 259 23.24 39.86 -1.04
N MET A 260 21.93 39.67 -0.90
CA MET A 260 20.97 40.77 -0.96
C MET A 260 21.14 41.74 0.21
N ALA A 261 21.34 41.23 1.42
CA ALA A 261 21.61 42.05 2.60
C ALA A 261 22.92 42.86 2.47
N GLU A 262 23.98 42.24 1.92
CA GLU A 262 25.25 42.92 1.65
C GLU A 262 25.08 44.05 0.62
N MET A 263 24.41 43.78 -0.50
CA MET A 263 24.12 44.81 -1.51
C MET A 263 23.23 45.94 -0.97
N GLU A 264 22.28 45.62 -0.09
CA GLU A 264 21.43 46.64 0.55
C GLU A 264 22.24 47.53 1.49
N ALA A 265 23.15 46.96 2.27
CA ALA A 265 24.07 47.72 3.13
C ALA A 265 24.99 48.62 2.30
N GLU A 266 25.54 48.12 1.20
CA GLU A 266 26.39 48.88 0.29
C GLU A 266 25.62 50.03 -0.39
N THR A 267 24.36 49.78 -0.79
CA THR A 267 23.48 50.82 -1.35
C THR A 267 23.20 51.93 -0.32
N LYS A 268 22.95 51.57 0.95
CA LYS A 268 22.78 52.54 2.05
C LYS A 268 24.05 53.36 2.27
N ARG A 269 25.22 52.72 2.21
CA ARG A 269 26.54 53.38 2.32
C ARG A 269 26.75 54.40 1.20
N LEU A 270 26.56 53.99 -0.06
CA LEU A 270 26.72 54.86 -1.23
C LEU A 270 25.73 56.04 -1.21
N ASN A 271 24.47 55.82 -0.81
CA ASN A 271 23.50 56.91 -0.67
C ASN A 271 23.93 57.96 0.36
N LYS A 272 24.55 57.55 1.47
CA LYS A 272 25.10 58.46 2.48
C LYS A 272 26.25 59.28 1.90
N GLU A 273 27.14 58.63 1.13
CA GLU A 273 28.28 59.26 0.47
C GLU A 273 27.84 60.28 -0.58
N ILE A 274 26.86 59.92 -1.43
CA ILE A 274 26.23 60.83 -2.40
C ILE A 274 25.61 62.06 -1.71
N SER A 275 24.91 61.85 -0.59
CA SER A 275 24.31 62.93 0.18
C SER A 275 25.38 63.87 0.75
N GLY A 276 26.49 63.33 1.26
CA GLY A 276 27.65 64.10 1.74
C GLY A 276 28.29 64.95 0.64
N LEU A 277 28.61 64.33 -0.51
CA LEU A 277 29.18 65.02 -1.66
C LEU A 277 28.24 66.11 -2.21
N SER A 278 26.92 65.87 -2.17
CA SER A 278 25.94 66.87 -2.60
C SER A 278 25.96 68.12 -1.71
N VAL A 279 26.17 67.95 -0.39
CA VAL A 279 26.31 69.07 0.56
C VAL A 279 27.62 69.84 0.33
N GLU A 280 28.73 69.14 0.08
CA GLU A 280 30.01 69.77 -0.26
C GLU A 280 29.92 70.59 -1.55
N LEU A 281 29.33 70.03 -2.60
CA LEU A 281 29.11 70.73 -3.88
C LEU A 281 28.28 72.00 -3.71
N GLU A 282 27.21 71.95 -2.90
CA GLU A 282 26.37 73.12 -2.63
C GLU A 282 27.16 74.20 -1.85
N SER A 283 28.04 73.79 -0.95
CA SER A 283 28.93 74.69 -0.19
C SER A 283 29.94 75.39 -1.12
N LEU A 284 30.56 74.63 -2.02
CA LEU A 284 31.46 75.16 -3.07
C LEU A 284 30.73 76.12 -4.02
N ARG A 285 29.49 75.80 -4.42
CA ARG A 285 28.66 76.70 -5.24
C ARG A 285 28.39 78.01 -4.51
N LYS A 286 28.07 77.97 -3.22
CA LYS A 286 27.88 79.18 -2.40
C LYS A 286 29.15 80.01 -2.29
N PHE A 287 30.30 79.37 -2.07
CA PHE A 287 31.61 80.05 -2.02
C PHE A 287 31.95 80.75 -3.34
N ARG A 288 31.69 80.08 -4.47
CA ARG A 288 31.87 80.67 -5.80
C ARG A 288 30.92 81.86 -6.06
N ASN A 289 29.68 81.77 -5.61
CA ASN A 289 28.68 82.84 -5.81
C ASN A 289 28.94 84.09 -4.95
N SER A 290 29.69 83.96 -3.84
CA SER A 290 30.19 85.11 -3.07
C SER A 290 31.42 85.79 -3.67
N GLN A 291 32.02 85.23 -4.72
CA GLN A 291 33.26 85.72 -5.35
C GLN A 291 33.04 86.34 -6.74
N VAL A 292 31.80 86.60 -7.15
CA VAL A 292 31.48 87.22 -8.45
C VAL A 292 31.18 88.71 -8.28
N THR A 293 32.16 89.54 -8.55
CA THR A 293 31.99 90.91 -9.02
C THR A 293 31.48 90.87 -10.48
N PRO A 294 30.47 91.67 -10.89
CA PRO A 294 30.04 91.70 -12.27
C PRO A 294 30.95 92.67 -13.05
N GLU A 295 31.99 92.16 -13.71
CA GLU A 295 32.69 92.95 -14.73
C GLU A 295 31.99 92.82 -16.07
N LEU A 296 31.24 93.88 -16.35
CA LEU A 296 30.71 94.29 -17.63
C LEU A 296 31.87 94.75 -18.50
N ASN A 297 32.18 94.03 -19.59
CA ASN A 297 33.02 94.59 -20.65
C ASN A 297 32.37 94.38 -22.02
N HIS A 298 32.12 95.53 -22.64
CA HIS A 298 31.54 95.80 -23.94
C HIS A 298 32.55 95.63 -25.08
N CYS A 299 32.04 95.17 -26.25
CA CYS A 299 32.47 95.44 -27.65
C CYS A 299 33.88 94.93 -28.09
N THR A 300 34.15 94.51 -29.34
CA THR A 300 33.63 94.95 -30.66
C THR A 300 33.94 93.92 -31.77
N GLU A 301 33.25 94.14 -32.88
CA GLU A 301 33.07 93.48 -34.18
C GLU A 301 34.31 93.23 -35.09
N SER A 302 34.09 92.42 -36.15
CA SER A 302 34.87 92.21 -37.40
C SER A 302 35.75 90.93 -37.45
N THR A 303 35.84 90.09 -38.49
CA THR A 303 35.18 89.86 -39.80
C THR A 303 35.80 88.55 -40.37
N GLN A 304 35.00 87.77 -41.12
CA GLN A 304 35.39 86.76 -42.14
C GLN A 304 36.04 85.42 -41.76
N ALA A 305 35.35 84.35 -42.21
CA ALA A 305 35.90 83.04 -42.55
C ALA A 305 36.74 83.12 -43.85
N PRO A 306 37.67 82.18 -44.12
CA PRO A 306 37.24 80.93 -44.77
C PRO A 306 38.02 79.65 -44.39
N GLU A 307 37.34 78.53 -44.63
CA GLU A 307 37.77 77.23 -45.16
C GLU A 307 39.08 76.51 -44.74
N SER A 308 38.84 75.23 -44.41
CA SER A 308 39.60 74.03 -44.80
C SER A 308 40.89 73.67 -44.05
N GLY A 309 40.93 72.45 -43.50
CA GLY A 309 42.19 71.80 -43.11
C GLY A 309 42.14 70.76 -41.99
N VAL A 310 41.48 69.63 -42.26
CA VAL A 310 41.82 68.23 -41.86
C VAL A 310 42.83 67.99 -40.69
N VAL A 311 42.44 67.15 -39.71
CA VAL A 311 43.07 65.87 -39.26
C VAL A 311 42.87 65.58 -37.74
N LYS A 312 42.04 64.55 -37.45
CA LYS A 312 42.11 63.43 -36.44
C LYS A 312 42.59 63.73 -35.00
N ASN A 313 41.99 63.22 -33.91
CA ASN A 313 41.65 61.82 -33.58
C ASN A 313 40.76 61.78 -32.29
N SER A 314 39.64 61.02 -32.25
CA SER A 314 39.39 59.74 -31.51
C SER A 314 39.08 59.89 -30.00
N ARG A 315 38.11 59.24 -29.32
CA ARG A 315 37.11 58.15 -29.49
C ARG A 315 35.99 58.44 -28.46
N SER A 316 34.69 58.42 -28.79
CA SER A 316 33.79 57.33 -29.19
C SER A 316 33.25 56.45 -28.05
N ARG A 317 31.97 56.72 -27.76
CA ARG A 317 30.96 56.05 -26.95
C ARG A 317 30.46 54.79 -27.67
N LYS A 318 30.28 53.65 -26.99
CA LYS A 318 29.50 52.51 -27.51
C LYS A 318 28.69 51.77 -26.44
N ASN A 319 27.39 51.68 -26.67
CA ASN A 319 26.48 50.67 -26.15
C ASN A 319 26.61 49.41 -27.04
N MET A 320 26.46 48.20 -26.50
CA MET A 320 26.12 47.01 -27.31
C MET A 320 25.41 45.94 -26.48
N SER A 321 24.37 45.39 -27.12
CA SER A 321 23.52 44.26 -26.79
C SER A 321 24.26 42.92 -26.75
N PHE A 322 23.84 42.00 -25.89
CA PHE A 322 24.24 40.59 -25.97
C PHE A 322 23.11 39.72 -26.54
N LYS A 323 23.40 39.12 -27.69
CA LYS A 323 22.71 37.96 -28.25
C LYS A 323 23.46 36.68 -27.85
N LYS A 324 22.65 35.65 -27.63
CA LYS A 324 22.90 34.23 -27.40
C LYS A 324 23.59 33.57 -28.60
N GLU A 325 24.66 32.79 -28.37
CA GLU A 325 24.87 31.43 -28.93
C GLU A 325 26.17 30.75 -28.44
N THR A 326 26.06 29.43 -28.36
CA THR A 326 26.99 28.36 -27.96
C THR A 326 28.22 28.17 -28.86
N CYS A 327 29.36 27.74 -28.30
CA CYS A 327 30.10 26.53 -28.72
C CYS A 327 31.35 26.24 -27.84
N THR A 328 31.51 24.98 -27.42
CA THR A 328 32.79 24.31 -27.05
C THR A 328 33.32 23.59 -28.30
N PRO A 329 34.65 23.44 -28.53
CA PRO A 329 35.40 22.34 -27.90
C PRO A 329 36.92 22.59 -27.68
N ASP A 330 37.54 21.84 -26.78
CA ASP A 330 38.74 21.02 -27.09
C ASP A 330 39.18 20.17 -25.89
N ALA A 331 39.55 18.92 -26.18
CA ALA A 331 40.20 17.97 -25.30
C ALA A 331 41.45 17.42 -26.00
N PRO A 332 42.51 16.96 -25.28
CA PRO A 332 43.59 16.18 -25.88
C PRO A 332 43.44 14.66 -25.63
N ALA A 333 43.98 13.87 -26.56
CA ALA A 333 43.90 12.41 -26.73
C ALA A 333 45.17 11.67 -26.19
N PRO A 334 45.50 10.39 -26.55
CA PRO A 334 44.74 9.13 -26.78
C PRO A 334 45.35 7.86 -26.10
N ALA A 335 44.64 6.72 -26.11
CA ALA A 335 45.25 5.37 -26.20
C ALA A 335 44.33 4.37 -26.96
N LYS A 336 44.97 3.52 -27.76
CA LYS A 336 44.46 2.60 -28.82
C LYS A 336 43.65 1.42 -28.20
N SER A 337 42.77 0.66 -28.87
CA SER A 337 42.83 0.02 -30.20
C SER A 337 41.49 -0.60 -30.62
N SER A 338 41.27 -0.66 -31.95
CA SER A 338 40.44 -1.58 -32.80
C SER A 338 39.10 -2.11 -32.25
N GLU A 339 37.97 -2.08 -32.97
CA GLU A 339 37.80 -2.54 -34.36
C GLU A 339 36.45 -2.04 -34.93
N LYS A 340 36.39 -1.94 -36.27
CA LYS A 340 35.24 -1.53 -37.11
C LYS A 340 34.01 -2.44 -36.83
N VAL A 341 32.75 -2.07 -37.05
CA VAL A 341 32.12 -1.70 -38.34
C VAL A 341 30.72 -1.12 -38.07
N THR A 342 30.51 0.06 -38.66
CA THR A 342 29.29 0.72 -39.14
C THR A 342 27.93 -0.03 -39.11
N LYS A 343 26.85 0.67 -38.75
CA LYS A 343 25.84 1.20 -39.72
C LYS A 343 24.69 1.95 -39.05
N SER A 344 24.39 3.08 -39.68
CA SER A 344 23.28 4.02 -39.55
C SER A 344 21.86 3.42 -39.61
N MET A 345 20.87 4.05 -38.96
CA MET A 345 19.80 4.83 -39.63
C MET A 345 18.60 5.15 -38.73
N LYS A 346 18.14 6.41 -38.87
CA LYS A 346 16.76 6.92 -38.86
C LYS A 346 15.91 6.89 -37.57
N ARG A 347 15.66 8.11 -37.10
CA ARG A 347 14.54 8.56 -36.28
C ARG A 347 13.21 8.04 -36.85
N LYS A 348 12.35 7.52 -35.96
CA LYS A 348 10.90 7.46 -36.17
C LYS A 348 10.20 8.31 -35.12
N GLU A 349 9.29 9.10 -35.65
CA GLU A 349 8.34 10.03 -35.07
C GLU A 349 7.46 9.39 -33.98
N ALA A 350 7.26 10.11 -32.89
CA ALA A 350 6.48 9.67 -31.73
C ALA A 350 4.97 9.87 -31.98
N PRO A 351 4.10 8.89 -31.65
CA PRO A 351 2.65 9.07 -31.81
C PRO A 351 2.04 9.91 -30.69
N VAL A 352 1.22 10.87 -31.12
CA VAL A 352 0.26 11.64 -30.33
C VAL A 352 -0.67 10.71 -29.54
N ILE A 353 -0.81 10.95 -28.24
CA ILE A 353 -1.72 10.21 -27.34
C ILE A 353 -3.07 10.96 -27.30
N PRO A 354 -4.20 10.36 -27.73
CA PRO A 354 -5.53 10.92 -27.50
C PRO A 354 -6.01 10.61 -26.08
N ALA A 355 -6.52 11.63 -25.39
CA ALA A 355 -7.17 11.51 -24.10
C ALA A 355 -8.52 10.75 -24.18
N SER A 356 -8.91 10.16 -23.05
CA SER A 356 -10.19 9.53 -22.70
C SER A 356 -10.42 8.07 -23.12
N ARG A 357 -10.14 7.14 -22.20
CA ARG A 357 -10.81 5.83 -22.19
C ARG A 357 -10.83 5.23 -20.78
N THR A 358 -11.99 5.29 -20.15
CA THR A 358 -12.34 4.52 -18.95
C THR A 358 -12.15 3.02 -19.23
N PRO A 359 -11.60 2.21 -18.31
CA PRO A 359 -11.38 0.80 -18.56
C PRO A 359 -12.72 0.05 -18.70
N LYS A 360 -12.97 -0.53 -19.88
CA LYS A 360 -14.15 -1.37 -20.14
C LYS A 360 -13.94 -2.74 -19.49
N LEU A 361 -14.83 -3.09 -18.57
CA LEU A 361 -14.84 -4.37 -17.83
C LEU A 361 -15.21 -5.59 -18.69
N PHE A 362 -15.67 -5.41 -19.93
CA PHE A 362 -15.97 -6.51 -20.85
C PHE A 362 -15.47 -6.19 -22.26
N SER A 363 -14.82 -7.18 -22.88
CA SER A 363 -14.47 -7.11 -24.30
C SER A 363 -15.73 -7.24 -25.15
N SER A 364 -15.73 -6.61 -26.33
CA SER A 364 -16.83 -6.71 -27.31
C SER A 364 -17.14 -8.15 -27.76
N SER A 365 -16.32 -9.12 -27.38
CA SER A 365 -16.46 -10.54 -27.70
C SER A 365 -17.12 -11.36 -26.58
N PHE A 366 -17.51 -10.76 -25.46
CA PHE A 366 -18.16 -11.49 -24.37
C PHE A 366 -19.61 -11.87 -24.73
N LYS A 367 -19.88 -13.17 -24.91
CA LYS A 367 -21.23 -13.71 -25.14
C LYS A 367 -21.77 -14.27 -23.82
N VAL A 368 -22.90 -13.72 -23.37
CA VAL A 368 -23.63 -14.18 -22.17
C VAL A 368 -24.32 -15.52 -22.49
N PRO A 369 -24.14 -16.57 -21.68
CA PRO A 369 -24.88 -17.82 -21.83
C PRO A 369 -26.38 -17.62 -21.64
N LYS A 370 -27.20 -18.06 -22.60
CA LYS A 370 -28.66 -18.00 -22.49
C LYS A 370 -29.16 -19.17 -21.63
N LEU A 371 -29.83 -18.86 -20.52
CA LEU A 371 -30.58 -19.83 -19.73
C LEU A 371 -31.85 -20.22 -20.51
N LYS A 372 -32.12 -21.52 -20.61
CA LYS A 372 -33.37 -22.04 -21.19
C LYS A 372 -34.50 -21.77 -20.19
N SER A 373 -35.53 -21.04 -20.62
CA SER A 373 -36.78 -20.93 -19.88
C SER A 373 -37.44 -22.30 -19.84
N SER A 374 -37.56 -22.88 -18.65
CA SER A 374 -38.44 -24.03 -18.42
C SER A 374 -39.88 -23.54 -18.58
N ALA A 375 -40.54 -24.00 -19.64
CA ALA A 375 -41.97 -23.85 -19.79
C ALA A 375 -42.63 -24.86 -18.84
N MET A 376 -43.34 -24.34 -17.84
CA MET A 376 -44.44 -25.06 -17.20
C MET A 376 -45.53 -25.27 -18.25
N VAL A 377 -45.76 -26.51 -18.66
CA VAL A 377 -47.06 -27.22 -18.65
C VAL A 377 -46.76 -28.71 -18.51
#